data_AF-A0A7C1XUH2-F1
#
_entry.id   AF-A0A7C1XUH2-F1
#
_cell.length_a   1.000
_cell.length_b   1.000
_cell.length_c   1.000
_cell.angle_alpha   90.00
_cell.angle_beta   90.00
_cell.angle_gamma   90.00
#
_symmetry.space_group_name_H-M   'P 1'
#
loop_
_entity.id
_entity.type
_entity.pdbx_description
1 polymer ?
#
loop_
_entity_poly.entity_id
_entity_poly.type
_entity_poly.pdbx_seq_one_letter_code
_entity_poly.pdbx_strand_id
1 'polypeptide(L)'
;AATLSVTGSKYDGDIKEISYSVGGSSTPITSNISGGRLGGLLAFRDEILEPSRNAVGRIGVVLAQTFNQQHKLGLDLNGNMGGDFFDSASPVVNADPSNGGSATLVVSYDLSSIQDLTTQDYILSYDGSNWSLKTTDGTAVSMSGSGTSASPFNFDGIDVVVSGTASAGDSFLIRPTRDGARDFGLALGDVRAIAAAAPVRITEATDANGLPINTGDGSFRLRSVTSDFTTLSGSITFTFDDTTNTFSYTDGGSLSGTISYDPAADNGSTYTVGEVSFRVTGTPDNGDSFVISANTDGAGDNANALALASLQTADKLEGGTTNLQGAYGQLIGDMATQTRQAEINYDAQEALNRQAQAARDSLSGVNLDEEAANLVRYQQAYQAMARVVTVADTMFQTLLSAVQR
;
A
#
# COMPACT_ATOMS: atom_id res chain seq x y z
N ALA A 1 34.06 -15.31 21.68
CA ALA A 1 34.50 -14.41 20.59
C ALA A 1 33.30 -13.60 20.13
N ALA A 2 33.50 -12.34 19.77
CA ALA A 2 32.45 -11.53 19.16
C ALA A 2 32.38 -11.85 17.66
N THR A 3 31.18 -12.07 17.13
CA THR A 3 30.98 -12.41 15.72
C THR A 3 29.85 -11.59 15.12
N LEU A 4 30.02 -11.17 13.86
CA LEU A 4 28.93 -10.64 13.05
C LEU A 4 28.18 -11.81 12.42
N SER A 5 26.86 -11.76 12.44
CA SER A 5 25.99 -12.77 11.83
C SER A 5 24.84 -12.09 11.07
N VAL A 6 24.25 -12.84 10.14
CA VAL A 6 23.00 -12.44 9.48
C VAL A 6 21.87 -13.19 10.14
N THR A 7 20.90 -12.45 10.67
CA THR A 7 19.72 -12.98 11.37
C THR A 7 18.46 -12.49 10.67
N GLY A 8 17.32 -13.13 10.93
CA GLY A 8 16.02 -12.58 10.52
C GLY A 8 15.69 -11.35 11.38
N SER A 9 14.91 -10.42 10.83
CA SER A 9 14.33 -9.32 11.59
C SER A 9 13.42 -9.89 12.68
N LYS A 10 13.24 -9.10 13.75
CA LYS A 10 12.43 -9.44 14.92
C LYS A 10 11.05 -10.00 14.55
N TYR A 11 10.40 -9.41 13.54
CA TYR A 11 9.05 -9.76 13.13
C TYR A 11 8.97 -10.51 11.79
N ASP A 12 10.03 -10.50 10.99
CA ASP A 12 10.05 -11.16 9.68
C ASP A 12 11.40 -11.85 9.43
N GLY A 13 11.35 -13.19 9.36
CA GLY A 13 12.52 -14.01 9.07
C GLY A 13 13.08 -13.80 7.66
N ASP A 14 12.29 -13.29 6.72
CA ASP A 14 12.72 -13.03 5.35
C ASP A 14 13.52 -11.72 5.23
N ILE A 15 13.23 -10.74 6.08
CA ILE A 15 14.02 -9.52 6.17
C ILE A 15 15.30 -9.85 6.93
N LYS A 16 16.44 -9.72 6.27
CA LYS A 16 17.74 -10.02 6.87
C LYS A 16 18.31 -8.81 7.59
N GLU A 17 18.71 -9.00 8.82
CA GLU A 17 19.40 -8.02 9.65
C GLU A 17 20.83 -8.48 9.94
N ILE A 18 21.70 -7.50 10.20
CA ILE A 18 23.07 -7.75 10.63
C ILE A 18 23.09 -7.64 12.14
N SER A 19 23.50 -8.71 12.79
CA SER A 19 23.59 -8.77 14.24
C SER A 19 25.01 -8.93 14.71
N TYR A 20 25.29 -8.29 15.84
CA TYR A 20 26.50 -8.46 16.62
C TYR A 20 26.23 -9.44 17.75
N SER A 21 26.94 -10.57 17.76
CA SER A 21 26.75 -11.64 18.74
C SER A 21 27.93 -11.71 19.69
N VAL A 22 27.67 -11.57 21.00
CA VAL A 22 28.68 -11.69 22.09
C VAL A 22 28.09 -12.48 23.24
N GLY A 23 28.78 -13.55 23.65
CA GLY A 23 28.42 -14.31 24.86
C GLY A 23 27.07 -15.03 24.78
N GLY A 24 26.59 -15.35 23.57
CA GLY A 24 25.28 -15.97 23.35
C GLY A 24 24.13 -14.98 23.13
N SER A 25 24.33 -13.69 23.40
CA SER A 25 23.37 -12.63 23.08
C SER A 25 23.64 -12.06 21.69
N SER A 26 22.59 -11.87 20.90
CA SER A 26 22.65 -11.30 19.55
C SER A 26 21.87 -9.98 19.52
N THR A 27 22.51 -8.90 19.08
CA THR A 27 21.88 -7.57 19.00
C THR A 27 21.93 -7.09 17.55
N PRO A 28 20.80 -6.69 16.95
CA PRO A 28 20.78 -6.14 15.61
C PRO A 28 21.48 -4.78 15.58
N ILE A 29 22.39 -4.60 14.62
CA ILE A 29 23.15 -3.37 14.38
C ILE A 29 22.93 -2.82 12.96
N THR A 30 21.95 -3.36 12.24
CA THR A 30 21.63 -2.98 10.84
C THR A 30 21.50 -1.47 10.68
N SER A 31 20.80 -0.80 11.61
CA SER A 31 20.59 0.65 11.60
C SER A 31 21.86 1.48 11.81
N ASN A 32 22.95 0.87 12.31
CA ASN A 32 24.24 1.53 12.48
C ASN A 32 25.12 1.43 11.22
N ILE A 33 24.70 0.69 10.20
CA ILE A 33 25.47 0.44 8.98
C ILE A 33 24.96 1.37 7.87
N SER A 34 25.57 2.54 7.77
CA SER A 34 25.23 3.54 6.74
C SER A 34 26.24 3.62 5.59
N GLY A 35 27.40 2.97 5.72
CA GLY A 35 28.53 3.12 4.80
C GLY A 35 28.75 1.97 3.82
N GLY A 36 29.41 2.28 2.69
CA GLY A 36 29.84 1.31 1.69
C GLY A 36 28.68 0.62 0.96
N ARG A 37 29.00 -0.45 0.23
CA ARG A 37 28.01 -1.22 -0.54
C ARG A 37 26.90 -1.81 0.34
N LEU A 38 27.23 -2.16 1.58
CA LEU A 38 26.27 -2.76 2.51
C LEU A 38 25.23 -1.75 2.98
N GLY A 39 25.66 -0.55 3.41
CA GLY A 39 24.74 0.54 3.73
C GLY A 39 23.88 0.94 2.53
N GLY A 40 24.45 0.97 1.32
CA GLY A 40 23.68 1.24 0.10
C GLY A 40 22.61 0.19 -0.21
N LEU A 41 22.88 -1.09 0.02
CA LEU A 41 21.87 -2.16 -0.15
C LEU A 41 20.76 -2.07 0.90
N LEU A 42 21.10 -1.75 2.15
CA LEU A 42 20.12 -1.56 3.22
C LEU A 42 19.24 -0.34 2.94
N ALA A 43 19.83 0.79 2.56
CA ALA A 43 19.10 1.99 2.17
C ALA A 43 18.17 1.72 0.97
N PHE A 44 18.65 1.04 -0.08
CA PHE A 44 17.79 0.67 -1.21
C PHE A 44 16.61 -0.21 -0.78
N ARG A 45 16.86 -1.20 0.08
CA ARG A 45 15.80 -2.08 0.57
C ARG A 45 14.73 -1.28 1.34
N ASP A 46 15.16 -0.48 2.30
CA ASP A 46 14.27 0.16 3.28
C ASP A 46 13.58 1.42 2.72
N GLU A 47 14.26 2.19 1.86
CA GLU A 47 13.76 3.47 1.34
C GLU A 47 13.07 3.35 -0.03
N ILE A 48 13.41 2.31 -0.82
CA ILE A 48 12.90 2.16 -2.19
C ILE A 48 12.07 0.89 -2.34
N LEU A 49 12.68 -0.27 -2.08
CA LEU A 49 12.09 -1.56 -2.43
C LEU A 49 10.82 -1.86 -1.62
N GLU A 50 10.89 -1.81 -0.29
CA GLU A 50 9.74 -2.14 0.55
C GLU A 50 8.59 -1.12 0.38
N PRO A 51 8.81 0.22 0.39
CA PRO A 51 7.76 1.18 0.09
C PRO A 51 7.12 0.97 -1.30
N SER A 52 7.93 0.68 -2.33
CA SER A 52 7.41 0.42 -3.67
C SER A 52 6.56 -0.85 -3.72
N ARG A 53 6.96 -1.92 -3.02
CA ARG A 53 6.17 -3.15 -2.93
C ARG A 53 4.83 -2.91 -2.24
N ASN A 54 4.84 -2.17 -1.14
CA ASN A 54 3.61 -1.80 -0.44
C ASN A 54 2.72 -0.90 -1.31
N ALA A 55 3.29 0.02 -2.10
CA ALA A 55 2.54 0.88 -3.01
C ALA A 55 1.84 0.09 -4.14
N VAL A 56 2.55 -0.80 -4.83
CA VAL A 56 1.94 -1.66 -5.85
C VAL A 56 0.92 -2.61 -5.22
N GLY A 57 1.26 -3.14 -4.05
CA GLY A 57 0.36 -4.01 -3.28
C GLY A 57 -0.94 -3.32 -2.88
N ARG A 58 -0.87 -2.06 -2.43
CA ARG A 58 -2.03 -1.22 -2.12
C ARG A 58 -2.94 -1.05 -3.33
N ILE A 59 -2.36 -0.76 -4.51
CA ILE A 59 -3.14 -0.63 -5.75
C ILE A 59 -3.89 -1.94 -6.05
N GLY A 60 -3.22 -3.09 -5.92
CA GLY A 60 -3.83 -4.41 -6.11
C GLY A 60 -4.98 -4.69 -5.14
N VAL A 61 -4.79 -4.41 -3.86
CA VAL A 61 -5.82 -4.56 -2.82
C VAL A 61 -7.02 -3.67 -3.11
N VAL A 62 -6.81 -2.37 -3.29
CA VAL A 62 -7.91 -1.42 -3.49
C VAL A 62 -8.67 -1.76 -4.77
N LEU A 63 -7.99 -2.11 -5.86
CA LEU A 63 -8.64 -2.55 -7.09
C LEU A 63 -9.51 -3.79 -6.84
N ALA A 64 -8.95 -4.85 -6.25
CA ALA A 64 -9.70 -6.08 -5.99
C ALA A 64 -10.91 -5.82 -5.08
N GLN A 65 -10.70 -5.14 -3.96
CA GLN A 65 -11.75 -4.91 -2.96
C GLN A 65 -12.87 -4.01 -3.51
N THR A 66 -12.55 -2.89 -4.16
CA THR A 66 -13.57 -1.98 -4.70
C THR A 66 -14.32 -2.59 -5.88
N PHE A 67 -13.63 -3.32 -6.75
CA PHE A 67 -14.28 -4.02 -7.87
C PHE A 67 -15.18 -5.14 -7.36
N ASN A 68 -14.72 -5.96 -6.42
CA ASN A 68 -15.52 -7.03 -5.83
C ASN A 68 -16.74 -6.48 -5.09
N GLN A 69 -16.58 -5.40 -4.33
CA GLN A 69 -17.68 -4.74 -3.64
C GLN A 69 -18.76 -4.32 -4.62
N GLN A 70 -18.41 -3.67 -5.73
CA GLN A 70 -19.37 -3.27 -6.74
C GLN A 70 -19.94 -4.45 -7.54
N HIS A 71 -19.13 -5.47 -7.82
CA HIS A 71 -19.56 -6.66 -8.56
C HIS A 71 -20.63 -7.43 -7.79
N LYS A 72 -20.50 -7.52 -6.45
CA LYS A 72 -21.49 -8.11 -5.55
C LYS A 72 -22.84 -7.37 -5.53
N LEU A 73 -22.91 -6.14 -6.02
CA LEU A 73 -24.14 -5.35 -6.12
C LEU A 73 -24.84 -5.52 -7.48
N GLY A 74 -24.37 -6.42 -8.35
CA GLY A 74 -25.00 -6.73 -9.62
C GLY A 74 -25.60 -8.13 -9.68
N LEU A 75 -26.30 -8.40 -10.78
CA LEU A 75 -26.78 -9.73 -11.16
C LEU A 75 -26.02 -10.30 -12.35
N ASP A 76 -25.70 -11.58 -12.26
CA ASP A 76 -25.08 -12.37 -13.32
C ASP A 76 -26.09 -12.82 -14.39
N LEU A 77 -25.60 -13.51 -15.44
CA LEU A 77 -26.46 -13.97 -16.54
C LEU A 77 -27.49 -15.03 -16.09
N ASN A 78 -27.28 -15.66 -14.94
CA ASN A 78 -28.17 -16.67 -14.38
C ASN A 78 -29.17 -16.06 -13.37
N GLY A 79 -29.12 -14.74 -13.14
CA GLY A 79 -29.97 -14.04 -12.18
C GLY A 79 -29.52 -14.16 -10.72
N ASN A 80 -28.27 -14.57 -10.47
CA ASN A 80 -27.70 -14.61 -9.12
C ASN A 80 -26.92 -13.32 -8.83
N MET A 81 -26.85 -12.93 -7.55
CA MET A 81 -25.97 -11.84 -7.12
C MET A 81 -24.50 -12.17 -7.43
N GLY A 82 -23.73 -11.16 -7.80
CA GLY A 82 -22.30 -11.30 -8.12
C GLY A 82 -21.47 -11.79 -6.93
N GLY A 83 -20.39 -12.50 -7.23
CA GLY A 83 -19.37 -12.91 -6.26
C GLY A 83 -18.13 -12.02 -6.31
N ASP A 84 -17.03 -12.49 -5.72
CA ASP A 84 -15.71 -11.88 -5.92
C ASP A 84 -15.26 -12.05 -7.38
N PHE A 85 -14.86 -10.95 -8.01
CA PHE A 85 -14.31 -10.95 -9.37
C PHE A 85 -12.81 -11.26 -9.34
N PHE A 86 -12.10 -10.67 -8.37
CA PHE A 86 -10.67 -10.84 -8.15
C PHE A 86 -10.37 -11.47 -6.79
N ASP A 87 -9.30 -12.26 -6.72
CA ASP A 87 -8.69 -12.62 -5.45
C ASP A 87 -7.97 -11.39 -4.87
N SER A 88 -8.03 -11.25 -3.54
CA SER A 88 -7.36 -10.18 -2.82
C SER A 88 -6.51 -10.76 -1.69
N ALA A 89 -5.29 -10.27 -1.54
CA ALA A 89 -4.44 -10.62 -0.40
C ALA A 89 -5.14 -10.25 0.91
N SER A 90 -4.90 -11.01 1.98
CA SER A 90 -5.27 -10.57 3.33
C SER A 90 -4.06 -9.91 4.02
N PRO A 91 -4.28 -8.95 4.93
CA PRO A 91 -3.22 -8.39 5.75
C PRO A 91 -2.43 -9.49 6.48
N VAL A 92 -1.10 -9.41 6.44
CA VAL A 92 -0.23 -10.37 7.13
C VAL A 92 0.12 -9.86 8.51
N VAL A 93 -0.02 -10.71 9.52
CA VAL A 93 0.38 -10.41 10.89
C VAL A 93 1.53 -11.31 11.31
N ASN A 94 2.56 -10.71 11.89
CA ASN A 94 3.66 -11.43 12.52
C ASN A 94 3.78 -10.99 13.98
N ALA A 95 3.54 -11.94 14.90
CA ALA A 95 3.79 -11.73 16.31
C ALA A 95 5.29 -11.70 16.59
N ASP A 96 5.71 -10.84 17.52
CA ASP A 96 7.05 -10.91 18.08
C ASP A 96 7.27 -12.26 18.78
N PRO A 97 8.33 -13.03 18.42
CA PRO A 97 8.62 -14.31 19.05
C PRO A 97 8.89 -14.24 20.56
N SER A 98 9.17 -13.05 21.09
CA SER A 98 9.37 -12.80 22.52
C SER A 98 8.10 -12.42 23.28
N ASN A 99 6.94 -12.37 22.61
CA ASN A 99 5.65 -12.15 23.26
C ASN A 99 5.40 -13.20 24.34
N GLY A 100 4.97 -12.73 25.52
CA GLY A 100 4.66 -13.56 26.67
C GLY A 100 3.18 -13.93 26.76
N GLY A 101 2.30 -13.18 26.08
CA GLY A 101 0.87 -13.45 26.02
C GLY A 101 0.46 -14.50 24.98
N SER A 102 -0.82 -14.85 25.02
CA SER A 102 -1.50 -15.73 24.05
C SER A 102 -2.27 -14.96 22.98
N ALA A 103 -2.08 -13.64 22.92
CA ALA A 103 -2.85 -12.78 22.03
C ALA A 103 -2.56 -13.09 20.55
N THR A 104 -3.62 -13.09 19.75
CA THR A 104 -3.56 -13.24 18.29
C THR A 104 -4.39 -12.14 17.64
N LEU A 105 -3.97 -11.68 16.47
CA LEU A 105 -4.71 -10.66 15.71
C LEU A 105 -5.37 -11.28 14.49
N VAL A 106 -6.64 -10.92 14.27
CA VAL A 106 -7.32 -11.08 12.99
C VAL A 106 -7.42 -9.70 12.38
N VAL A 107 -6.90 -9.53 11.18
CA VAL A 107 -6.84 -8.25 10.49
C VAL A 107 -7.56 -8.36 9.16
N SER A 108 -8.46 -7.41 8.89
CA SER A 108 -9.27 -7.33 7.68
C SER A 108 -9.29 -5.90 7.15
N TYR A 109 -9.61 -5.73 5.87
CA TYR A 109 -9.87 -4.39 5.34
C TYR A 109 -11.27 -3.92 5.71
N ASP A 110 -11.37 -2.67 6.11
CA ASP A 110 -12.64 -1.97 6.24
C ASP A 110 -13.01 -1.37 4.89
N LEU A 111 -14.01 -1.96 4.23
CA LEU A 111 -14.45 -1.52 2.91
C LEU A 111 -15.11 -0.14 2.90
N SER A 112 -15.57 0.35 4.06
CA SER A 112 -16.15 1.68 4.20
C SER A 112 -15.09 2.79 4.24
N SER A 113 -13.87 2.45 4.65
CA SER A 113 -12.72 3.36 4.76
C SER A 113 -11.51 2.92 3.91
N ILE A 114 -11.72 2.04 2.93
CA ILE A 114 -10.63 1.46 2.11
C ILE A 114 -9.77 2.51 1.40
N GLN A 115 -10.31 3.70 1.14
CA GLN A 115 -9.58 4.82 0.57
C GLN A 115 -8.47 5.38 1.47
N ASP A 116 -8.56 5.13 2.78
CA ASP A 116 -7.60 5.58 3.78
C ASP A 116 -6.40 4.61 3.91
N LEU A 117 -6.44 3.48 3.19
CA LEU A 117 -5.36 2.49 3.19
C LEU A 117 -4.03 3.11 2.75
N THR A 118 -3.01 2.99 3.60
CA THR A 118 -1.67 3.53 3.33
C THR A 118 -0.71 2.47 2.79
N THR A 119 0.51 2.89 2.46
CA THR A 119 1.62 1.99 2.11
C THR A 119 2.47 1.59 3.31
N GLN A 120 2.04 1.95 4.53
CA GLN A 120 2.83 1.73 5.73
C GLN A 120 2.58 0.34 6.32
N ASP A 121 3.60 -0.15 6.99
CA ASP A 121 3.50 -1.27 7.91
C ASP A 121 3.42 -0.73 9.34
N TYR A 122 2.75 -1.47 10.22
CA TYR A 122 2.41 -1.00 11.56
C TYR A 122 2.86 -1.99 12.64
N ILE A 123 3.18 -1.46 13.81
CA ILE A 123 3.49 -2.22 15.02
C ILE A 123 2.41 -1.90 16.06
N LEU A 124 1.58 -2.89 16.36
CA LEU A 124 0.61 -2.83 17.45
C LEU A 124 1.25 -3.40 18.71
N SER A 125 1.29 -2.63 19.79
CA SER A 125 1.97 -3.02 21.05
C SER A 125 1.06 -2.85 22.26
N TYR A 126 1.18 -3.74 23.24
CA TYR A 126 0.45 -3.71 24.50
C TYR A 126 1.37 -3.37 25.68
N ASP A 127 1.06 -2.32 26.44
CA ASP A 127 1.88 -1.88 27.58
C ASP A 127 1.50 -2.54 28.92
N GLY A 128 0.50 -3.43 28.91
CA GLY A 128 -0.09 -4.03 30.11
C GLY A 128 -1.42 -3.39 30.55
N SER A 129 -1.81 -2.28 29.94
CA SER A 129 -3.09 -1.62 30.16
C SER A 129 -3.75 -1.19 28.85
N ASN A 130 -2.99 -0.62 27.92
CA ASN A 130 -3.47 -0.05 26.66
C ASN A 130 -2.74 -0.65 25.46
N TRP A 131 -3.47 -0.69 24.35
CA TRP A 131 -2.89 -0.92 23.03
C TRP A 131 -2.46 0.42 22.42
N SER A 132 -1.32 0.41 21.74
CA SER A 132 -0.80 1.55 20.99
C SER A 132 -0.30 1.10 19.63
N LEU A 133 -0.49 1.95 18.62
CA LEU A 133 -0.09 1.68 17.24
C LEU A 133 0.94 2.70 16.79
N LYS A 134 1.95 2.19 16.10
CA LYS A 134 2.95 3.02 15.43
C LYS A 134 3.22 2.47 14.04
N THR A 135 3.61 3.31 13.11
CA THR A 135 4.31 2.88 11.90
C THR A 135 5.66 2.25 12.25
N THR A 136 6.26 1.50 11.34
CA THR A 136 7.60 0.91 11.54
C THR A 136 8.71 1.93 11.75
N ASP A 137 8.52 3.18 11.31
CA ASP A 137 9.43 4.32 11.59
C ASP A 137 9.25 4.93 13.00
N GLY A 138 8.25 4.49 13.76
CA GLY A 138 7.96 4.92 15.13
C GLY A 138 6.95 6.05 15.28
N THR A 139 6.37 6.56 14.19
CA THR A 139 5.31 7.58 14.22
C THR A 139 4.03 6.98 14.82
N ALA A 140 3.44 7.67 15.80
CA ALA A 140 2.21 7.21 16.44
C ALA A 140 1.00 7.35 15.50
N VAL A 141 0.16 6.33 15.46
CA VAL A 141 -1.06 6.29 14.65
C VAL A 141 -2.26 6.20 15.59
N SER A 142 -3.24 7.06 15.36
CA SER A 142 -4.48 7.06 16.13
C SER A 142 -5.31 5.85 15.72
N MET A 143 -5.89 5.17 16.71
CA MET A 143 -6.86 4.10 16.50
C MET A 143 -8.17 4.45 17.17
N SER A 144 -9.27 4.02 16.58
CA SER A 144 -10.58 3.99 17.22
C SER A 144 -10.96 2.55 17.62
N GLY A 145 -12.00 2.40 18.44
CA GLY A 145 -12.48 1.09 18.88
C GLY A 145 -11.73 0.47 20.06
N SER A 146 -12.08 -0.78 20.39
CA SER A 146 -11.61 -1.48 21.60
C SER A 146 -10.85 -2.78 21.31
N GLY A 147 -10.67 -3.13 20.04
CA GLY A 147 -9.98 -4.36 19.61
C GLY A 147 -10.83 -5.63 19.76
N THR A 148 -12.14 -5.52 19.98
CA THR A 148 -13.05 -6.67 20.10
C THR A 148 -13.80 -6.91 18.79
N SER A 149 -14.41 -8.08 18.60
CA SER A 149 -15.19 -8.34 17.37
C SER A 149 -16.37 -7.39 17.16
N ALA A 150 -16.93 -6.83 18.24
CA ALA A 150 -18.02 -5.86 18.18
C ALA A 150 -17.53 -4.41 17.99
N SER A 151 -16.27 -4.15 18.30
CA SER A 151 -15.62 -2.85 18.12
C SER A 151 -14.14 -3.09 17.85
N PRO A 152 -13.80 -3.49 16.60
CA PRO A 152 -12.40 -3.71 16.20
C PRO A 152 -11.60 -2.43 16.37
N PHE A 153 -10.28 -2.56 16.50
CA PHE A 153 -9.44 -1.38 16.31
C PHE A 153 -9.49 -0.98 14.85
N ASN A 154 -9.88 0.25 14.57
CA ASN A 154 -9.99 0.77 13.20
C ASN A 154 -9.02 1.94 13.00
N PHE A 155 -8.24 1.87 11.92
CA PHE A 155 -7.29 2.88 11.46
C PHE A 155 -6.95 2.64 9.98
N ASP A 156 -6.72 3.71 9.22
CA ASP A 156 -6.18 3.66 7.85
C ASP A 156 -6.78 2.55 6.95
N GLY A 157 -8.12 2.39 6.95
CA GLY A 157 -8.81 1.38 6.13
C GLY A 157 -8.72 -0.07 6.62
N ILE A 158 -8.30 -0.31 7.86
CA ILE A 158 -8.02 -1.63 8.42
C ILE A 158 -8.75 -1.81 9.75
N ASP A 159 -9.34 -2.99 9.93
CA ASP A 159 -9.89 -3.47 11.19
C ASP A 159 -9.00 -4.54 11.81
N VAL A 160 -8.75 -4.43 13.12
CA VAL A 160 -7.97 -5.40 13.90
C VAL A 160 -8.79 -5.89 15.09
N VAL A 161 -9.01 -7.20 15.13
CA VAL A 161 -9.61 -7.88 16.28
C VAL A 161 -8.52 -8.62 17.03
N VAL A 162 -8.39 -8.33 18.32
CA VAL A 162 -7.52 -9.03 19.26
C VAL A 162 -8.29 -10.15 19.91
N SER A 163 -7.74 -11.36 19.88
CA SER A 163 -8.24 -12.52 20.63
C SER A 163 -7.16 -13.01 21.59
N GLY A 164 -7.55 -13.76 22.64
CA GLY A 164 -6.62 -14.25 23.66
C GLY A 164 -6.23 -13.17 24.68
N THR A 165 -5.17 -13.43 25.45
CA THR A 165 -4.70 -12.54 26.52
C THR A 165 -3.32 -11.98 26.21
N ALA A 166 -3.20 -10.66 26.09
CA ALA A 166 -1.90 -10.01 25.91
C ALA A 166 -1.18 -9.82 27.26
N SER A 167 0.15 -9.92 27.22
CA SER A 167 1.04 -9.55 28.32
C SER A 167 1.71 -8.22 28.03
N ALA A 168 2.08 -7.49 29.09
CA ALA A 168 2.83 -6.24 28.93
C ALA A 168 4.13 -6.49 28.14
N GLY A 169 4.34 -5.69 27.10
CA GLY A 169 5.45 -5.82 26.17
C GLY A 169 5.15 -6.61 24.89
N ASP A 170 3.96 -7.22 24.77
CA ASP A 170 3.58 -7.94 23.55
C ASP A 170 3.49 -6.97 22.36
N SER A 171 3.98 -7.40 21.19
CA SER A 171 3.95 -6.62 19.95
C SER A 171 3.70 -7.46 18.70
N PHE A 172 3.09 -6.84 17.69
CA PHE A 172 2.69 -7.49 16.44
C PHE A 172 2.96 -6.55 15.26
N LEU A 173 3.67 -7.04 14.24
CA LEU A 173 3.82 -6.38 12.97
C LEU A 173 2.61 -6.69 12.09
N ILE A 174 1.97 -5.66 11.55
CA ILE A 174 0.84 -5.72 10.63
C ILE A 174 1.29 -5.16 9.28
N ARG A 175 1.17 -5.98 8.23
CA ARG A 175 1.57 -5.65 6.86
C ARG A 175 0.35 -5.74 5.95
N PRO A 176 -0.35 -4.61 5.71
CA PRO A 176 -1.65 -4.66 5.09
C PRO A 176 -1.57 -4.88 3.58
N THR A 177 -0.55 -4.34 2.91
CA THR A 177 -0.56 -4.20 1.45
C THR A 177 0.52 -4.97 0.72
N ARG A 178 1.62 -5.34 1.39
CA ARG A 178 2.83 -5.92 0.78
C ARG A 178 2.59 -7.05 -0.23
N ASP A 179 1.66 -7.95 0.09
CA ASP A 179 1.36 -9.14 -0.73
C ASP A 179 0.19 -8.90 -1.71
N GLY A 180 -0.41 -7.71 -1.68
CA GLY A 180 -1.56 -7.33 -2.49
C GLY A 180 -1.39 -7.55 -4.00
N ALA A 181 -0.20 -7.32 -4.52
CA ALA A 181 0.10 -7.51 -5.94
C ALA A 181 0.45 -8.97 -6.27
N ARG A 182 0.99 -9.72 -5.31
CA ARG A 182 1.37 -11.13 -5.48
C ARG A 182 0.15 -12.03 -5.55
N ASP A 183 -0.82 -11.75 -4.68
CA ASP A 183 -2.02 -12.58 -4.51
C ASP A 183 -3.24 -12.01 -5.26
N PHE A 184 -3.03 -10.96 -6.07
CA PHE A 184 -4.03 -10.47 -7.00
C PHE A 184 -4.24 -11.47 -8.14
N GLY A 185 -5.45 -12.00 -8.26
CA GLY A 185 -5.81 -13.03 -9.23
C GLY A 185 -7.24 -12.86 -9.73
N LEU A 186 -7.61 -13.60 -10.78
CA LEU A 186 -8.99 -13.69 -11.23
C LEU A 186 -9.70 -14.79 -10.44
N ALA A 187 -10.70 -14.41 -9.63
CA ALA A 187 -11.50 -15.37 -8.85
C ALA A 187 -12.62 -15.99 -9.70
N LEU A 188 -13.09 -15.29 -10.74
CA LEU A 188 -14.13 -15.78 -11.63
C LEU A 188 -13.66 -16.92 -12.53
N GLY A 189 -14.30 -18.08 -12.40
CA GLY A 189 -14.10 -19.24 -13.27
C GLY A 189 -15.05 -19.31 -14.48
N ASP A 190 -16.15 -18.53 -14.49
CA ASP A 190 -17.16 -18.54 -15.55
C ASP A 190 -17.52 -17.10 -15.98
N VAL A 191 -17.53 -16.86 -17.29
CA VAL A 191 -17.93 -15.58 -17.90
C VAL A 191 -19.41 -15.26 -17.62
N ARG A 192 -20.25 -16.29 -17.43
CA ARG A 192 -21.67 -16.10 -17.09
C ARG A 192 -21.88 -15.51 -15.70
N ALA A 193 -20.89 -15.62 -14.82
CA ALA A 193 -20.92 -15.07 -13.46
C ALA A 193 -20.51 -13.59 -13.39
N ILE A 194 -20.27 -12.94 -14.55
CA ILE A 194 -20.08 -11.50 -14.61
C ILE A 194 -21.42 -10.79 -14.31
N ALA A 195 -21.47 -10.12 -13.18
CA ALA A 195 -22.64 -9.45 -12.65
C ALA A 195 -22.85 -8.06 -13.26
N ALA A 196 -23.29 -8.02 -14.52
CA ALA A 196 -23.41 -6.79 -15.30
C ALA A 196 -24.71 -6.01 -15.08
N ALA A 197 -25.79 -6.70 -14.72
CA ALA A 197 -27.13 -6.11 -14.57
C ALA A 197 -27.32 -5.52 -13.17
N ALA A 198 -28.23 -4.55 -13.03
CA ALA A 198 -28.65 -4.09 -11.71
C ALA A 198 -29.60 -5.12 -11.07
N PRO A 199 -29.59 -5.28 -9.73
CA PRO A 199 -30.42 -6.27 -9.03
C PRO A 199 -31.87 -5.83 -8.88
N VAL A 200 -32.15 -4.55 -9.10
CA VAL A 200 -33.49 -3.97 -9.06
C VAL A 200 -33.75 -3.18 -10.33
N ARG A 201 -35.00 -3.18 -10.76
CA ARG A 201 -35.49 -2.40 -11.89
C ARG A 201 -36.55 -1.42 -11.41
N ILE A 202 -36.53 -0.23 -11.97
CA ILE A 202 -37.55 0.79 -11.74
C ILE A 202 -38.38 0.97 -13.00
N THR A 203 -39.69 0.86 -12.87
CA THR A 203 -40.65 1.08 -13.95
C THR A 203 -41.73 2.06 -13.52
N GLU A 204 -42.40 2.64 -14.50
CA GLU A 204 -43.68 3.30 -14.25
C GLU A 204 -44.73 2.23 -13.94
N ALA A 205 -45.71 2.56 -13.12
CA ALA A 205 -46.88 1.71 -12.93
C ALA A 205 -47.63 1.60 -14.25
N THR A 206 -48.19 0.42 -14.52
CA THR A 206 -48.98 0.17 -15.73
C THR A 206 -50.41 -0.20 -15.37
N ASP A 207 -51.34 0.08 -16.28
CA ASP A 207 -52.71 -0.39 -16.17
C ASP A 207 -52.79 -1.92 -16.38
N ALA A 208 -54.01 -2.47 -16.33
CA ALA A 208 -54.25 -3.89 -16.55
C ALA A 208 -53.85 -4.39 -17.96
N ASN A 209 -53.62 -3.48 -18.91
CA ASN A 209 -53.21 -3.78 -20.28
C ASN A 209 -51.70 -3.56 -20.50
N GLY A 210 -50.95 -3.18 -19.47
CA GLY A 210 -49.50 -2.93 -19.55
C GLY A 210 -49.12 -1.57 -20.13
N LEU A 211 -50.06 -0.62 -20.24
CA LEU A 211 -49.79 0.76 -20.65
C LEU A 211 -49.36 1.60 -19.44
N PRO A 212 -48.30 2.43 -19.55
CA PRO A 212 -47.94 3.37 -18.49
C PRO A 212 -49.10 4.27 -18.12
N ILE A 213 -49.32 4.46 -16.81
CA ILE A 213 -50.42 5.30 -16.30
C ILE A 213 -50.00 6.75 -16.02
N ASN A 214 -48.69 7.01 -15.97
CA ASN A 214 -48.16 8.31 -15.59
C ASN A 214 -48.39 9.33 -16.72
N THR A 215 -48.77 10.55 -16.34
CA THR A 215 -49.00 11.65 -17.29
C THR A 215 -47.94 12.74 -17.20
N GLY A 216 -47.25 12.86 -16.05
CA GLY A 216 -46.14 13.79 -15.86
C GLY A 216 -44.83 13.31 -16.48
N ASP A 217 -43.81 14.17 -16.45
CA ASP A 217 -42.45 13.85 -16.94
C ASP A 217 -41.50 13.39 -15.82
N GLY A 218 -42.06 13.07 -14.66
CA GLY A 218 -41.36 12.50 -13.52
C GLY A 218 -40.65 11.19 -13.89
N SER A 219 -39.42 10.99 -13.41
CA SER A 219 -38.67 9.77 -13.67
C SER A 219 -37.84 9.33 -12.48
N PHE A 220 -37.82 8.02 -12.23
CA PHE A 220 -36.93 7.40 -11.26
C PHE A 220 -35.79 6.69 -11.99
N ARG A 221 -34.57 6.87 -11.49
CA ARG A 221 -33.36 6.21 -12.00
C ARG A 221 -32.59 5.60 -10.85
N LEU A 222 -32.33 4.30 -10.93
CA LEU A 222 -31.52 3.61 -9.93
C LEU A 222 -30.14 4.30 -9.82
N ARG A 223 -29.67 4.47 -8.59
CA ARG A 223 -28.30 4.90 -8.31
C ARG A 223 -27.45 3.77 -7.78
N SER A 224 -27.93 3.11 -6.73
CA SER A 224 -27.21 2.02 -6.08
C SER A 224 -28.17 1.21 -5.21
N VAL A 225 -27.71 0.04 -4.79
CA VAL A 225 -28.24 -0.66 -3.63
C VAL A 225 -27.21 -0.60 -2.50
N THR A 226 -27.63 -0.79 -1.25
CA THR A 226 -26.72 -0.83 -0.12
C THR A 226 -25.79 -2.04 -0.20
N SER A 227 -24.65 -1.99 0.49
CA SER A 227 -23.61 -3.02 0.42
C SER A 227 -24.04 -4.40 0.94
N ASP A 228 -25.09 -4.43 1.75
CA ASP A 228 -25.71 -5.61 2.36
C ASP A 228 -26.94 -6.13 1.58
N PHE A 229 -27.27 -5.50 0.45
CA PHE A 229 -28.39 -5.91 -0.39
C PHE A 229 -28.22 -7.37 -0.85
N THR A 230 -29.24 -8.19 -0.60
CA THR A 230 -29.28 -9.59 -1.05
C THR A 230 -30.40 -9.84 -2.03
N THR A 231 -31.62 -9.41 -1.70
CA THR A 231 -32.79 -9.54 -2.56
C THR A 231 -33.88 -8.58 -2.13
N LEU A 232 -34.73 -8.19 -3.08
CA LEU A 232 -35.90 -7.37 -2.78
C LEU A 232 -37.07 -8.30 -2.42
N SER A 233 -37.57 -8.21 -1.19
CA SER A 233 -38.64 -9.09 -0.66
C SER A 233 -40.02 -8.87 -1.30
N GLY A 234 -40.23 -7.74 -1.96
CA GLY A 234 -41.48 -7.37 -2.65
C GLY A 234 -41.31 -6.06 -3.41
N SER A 235 -42.19 -5.78 -4.37
CA SER A 235 -42.12 -4.53 -5.12
C SER A 235 -42.51 -3.34 -4.23
N ILE A 236 -41.74 -2.26 -4.31
CA ILE A 236 -42.04 -1.01 -3.61
C ILE A 236 -42.73 -0.08 -4.62
N THR A 237 -43.98 0.28 -4.34
CA THR A 237 -44.76 1.21 -5.15
C THR A 237 -44.71 2.59 -4.54
N PHE A 238 -44.36 3.58 -5.35
CA PHE A 238 -44.38 5.00 -5.04
C PHE A 238 -45.55 5.65 -5.77
N THR A 239 -46.24 6.58 -5.11
CA THR A 239 -47.33 7.36 -5.72
C THR A 239 -47.18 8.83 -5.32
N PHE A 240 -47.16 9.72 -6.32
CA PHE A 240 -47.01 11.16 -6.12
C PHE A 240 -48.35 11.82 -5.76
N ASP A 241 -48.30 12.76 -4.82
CA ASP A 241 -49.39 13.67 -4.45
C ASP A 241 -48.90 15.11 -4.63
N ASP A 242 -49.48 15.80 -5.61
CA ASP A 242 -49.12 17.17 -5.97
C ASP A 242 -49.60 18.22 -4.96
N THR A 243 -50.58 17.87 -4.11
CA THR A 243 -51.12 18.76 -3.10
C THR A 243 -50.16 18.86 -1.92
N THR A 244 -49.42 17.77 -1.64
CA THR A 244 -48.44 17.71 -0.55
C THR A 244 -47.00 17.74 -1.03
N ASN A 245 -46.74 17.64 -2.34
CA ASN A 245 -45.41 17.45 -2.93
C ASN A 245 -44.67 16.26 -2.29
N THR A 246 -45.37 15.12 -2.19
CA THR A 246 -44.79 13.92 -1.59
C THR A 246 -45.00 12.67 -2.45
N PHE A 247 -44.02 11.78 -2.41
CA PHE A 247 -44.21 10.39 -2.80
C PHE A 247 -44.56 9.56 -1.57
N SER A 248 -45.76 9.01 -1.52
CA SER A 248 -46.06 7.91 -0.61
C SER A 248 -45.46 6.61 -1.16
N TYR A 249 -44.95 5.75 -0.29
CA TYR A 249 -44.41 4.45 -0.71
C TYR A 249 -44.87 3.30 0.19
N THR A 250 -45.03 2.12 -0.40
CA THR A 250 -45.32 0.88 0.33
C THR A 250 -44.84 -0.36 -0.44
N ASP A 251 -44.41 -1.39 0.29
CA ASP A 251 -44.15 -2.74 -0.24
C ASP A 251 -45.37 -3.69 -0.15
N GLY A 252 -46.54 -3.16 0.26
CA GLY A 252 -47.71 -3.98 0.58
C GLY A 252 -47.60 -4.73 1.92
N GLY A 253 -46.54 -4.46 2.69
CA GLY A 253 -46.22 -5.09 3.98
C GLY A 253 -45.81 -4.05 5.04
N SER A 254 -44.61 -4.21 5.61
CA SER A 254 -44.17 -3.38 6.74
C SER A 254 -43.41 -2.12 6.32
N LEU A 255 -42.85 -2.09 5.10
CA LEU A 255 -42.13 -0.92 4.61
C LEU A 255 -43.14 0.06 4.00
N SER A 256 -43.38 1.17 4.69
CA SER A 256 -44.20 2.26 4.17
C SER A 256 -43.78 3.61 4.75
N GLY A 257 -44.06 4.68 4.01
CA GLY A 257 -43.72 6.03 4.43
C GLY A 257 -43.94 7.06 3.34
N THR A 258 -43.37 8.24 3.52
CA THR A 258 -43.40 9.32 2.53
C THR A 258 -42.01 9.92 2.30
N ILE A 259 -41.81 10.46 1.11
CA ILE A 259 -40.66 11.26 0.71
C ILE A 259 -41.17 12.62 0.26
N SER A 260 -40.58 13.71 0.75
CA SER A 260 -40.84 15.04 0.21
C SER A 260 -40.07 15.23 -1.09
N TYR A 261 -40.77 15.68 -2.13
CA TYR A 261 -40.21 16.02 -3.43
C TYR A 261 -40.96 17.22 -4.00
N ASP A 262 -40.37 18.41 -3.90
CA ASP A 262 -40.81 19.59 -4.63
C ASP A 262 -40.12 19.59 -6.02
N PRO A 263 -40.85 19.42 -7.13
CA PRO A 263 -40.25 19.39 -8.47
C PRO A 263 -39.40 20.62 -8.82
N ALA A 264 -39.67 21.78 -8.21
CA ALA A 264 -38.89 23.00 -8.46
C ALA A 264 -37.55 23.03 -7.72
N ALA A 265 -37.49 22.42 -6.52
CA ALA A 265 -36.33 22.48 -5.63
C ALA A 265 -35.51 21.18 -5.64
N ASP A 266 -36.17 20.04 -5.74
CA ASP A 266 -35.60 18.71 -5.53
C ASP A 266 -35.33 17.94 -6.83
N ASN A 267 -35.55 18.54 -7.99
CA ASN A 267 -35.30 17.89 -9.27
C ASN A 267 -33.84 17.42 -9.39
N GLY A 268 -33.65 16.11 -9.44
CA GLY A 268 -32.34 15.47 -9.47
C GLY A 268 -31.81 15.03 -8.11
N SER A 269 -32.57 15.21 -7.03
CA SER A 269 -32.26 14.69 -5.70
C SER A 269 -32.27 13.15 -5.68
N THR A 270 -31.45 12.60 -4.78
CA THR A 270 -31.35 11.15 -4.55
C THR A 270 -31.99 10.82 -3.23
N TYR A 271 -32.79 9.76 -3.23
CA TYR A 271 -33.50 9.25 -2.07
C TYR A 271 -33.14 7.79 -1.84
N THR A 272 -33.25 7.36 -0.59
CA THR A 272 -33.00 5.96 -0.20
C THR A 272 -34.20 5.46 0.58
N VAL A 273 -34.77 4.34 0.14
CA VAL A 273 -35.88 3.65 0.81
C VAL A 273 -35.52 2.18 0.91
N GLY A 274 -35.56 1.66 2.14
CA GLY A 274 -34.98 0.34 2.43
C GLY A 274 -33.50 0.34 2.03
N GLU A 275 -33.14 -0.61 1.17
CA GLU A 275 -31.78 -0.83 0.67
C GLU A 275 -31.54 -0.24 -0.74
N VAL A 276 -32.50 0.50 -1.30
CA VAL A 276 -32.44 1.00 -2.68
C VAL A 276 -32.33 2.52 -2.70
N SER A 277 -31.27 3.02 -3.34
CA SER A 277 -31.07 4.45 -3.62
C SER A 277 -31.39 4.77 -5.07
N PHE A 278 -32.22 5.78 -5.29
CA PHE A 278 -32.65 6.20 -6.62
C PHE A 278 -32.73 7.71 -6.72
N ARG A 279 -32.51 8.22 -7.93
CA ARG A 279 -32.62 9.63 -8.27
C ARG A 279 -33.99 9.90 -8.88
N VAL A 280 -34.64 10.97 -8.42
CA VAL A 280 -35.90 11.44 -8.96
C VAL A 280 -35.64 12.70 -9.78
N THR A 281 -36.24 12.79 -10.96
CA THR A 281 -36.16 13.98 -11.82
C THR A 281 -37.52 14.31 -12.41
N GLY A 282 -37.70 15.52 -12.92
CA GLY A 282 -38.91 15.95 -13.61
C GLY A 282 -40.03 16.39 -12.67
N THR A 283 -41.21 16.56 -13.24
CA THR A 283 -42.44 17.04 -12.59
C THR A 283 -43.50 15.96 -12.77
N PRO A 284 -43.62 15.03 -11.81
CA PRO A 284 -44.71 14.06 -11.82
C PRO A 284 -46.06 14.78 -11.64
N ASP A 285 -47.09 14.27 -12.27
CA ASP A 285 -48.47 14.68 -12.05
C ASP A 285 -49.09 13.92 -10.87
N ASN A 286 -50.18 14.44 -10.31
CA ASN A 286 -50.89 13.78 -9.22
C ASN A 286 -51.31 12.34 -9.58
N GLY A 287 -50.96 11.38 -8.74
CA GLY A 287 -51.24 9.97 -8.95
C GLY A 287 -50.24 9.24 -9.83
N ASP A 288 -49.22 9.91 -10.38
CA ASP A 288 -48.11 9.25 -11.05
C ASP A 288 -47.45 8.25 -10.10
N SER A 289 -47.18 7.05 -10.61
CA SER A 289 -46.69 5.94 -9.81
C SER A 289 -45.48 5.24 -10.43
N PHE A 290 -44.54 4.87 -9.57
CA PHE A 290 -43.30 4.19 -9.94
C PHE A 290 -43.16 2.94 -9.08
N VAL A 291 -42.68 1.86 -9.68
CA VAL A 291 -42.52 0.56 -9.02
C VAL A 291 -41.06 0.15 -9.09
N ILE A 292 -40.46 -0.05 -7.91
CA ILE A 292 -39.16 -0.69 -7.78
C ILE A 292 -39.42 -2.18 -7.55
N SER A 293 -38.86 -3.03 -8.40
CA SER A 293 -39.03 -4.49 -8.34
C SER A 293 -37.70 -5.21 -8.51
N ALA A 294 -37.62 -6.47 -8.08
CA ALA A 294 -36.46 -7.30 -8.34
C ALA A 294 -36.26 -7.46 -9.85
N ASN A 295 -35.01 -7.34 -10.30
CA ASN A 295 -34.69 -7.58 -11.70
C ASN A 295 -34.66 -9.09 -11.97
N THR A 296 -35.71 -9.58 -12.66
CA THR A 296 -35.87 -11.01 -12.99
C THR A 296 -35.48 -11.33 -14.43
N ASP A 297 -35.21 -10.32 -15.25
CA ASP A 297 -34.78 -10.43 -16.64
C ASP A 297 -33.64 -9.42 -16.91
N GLY A 298 -32.47 -9.73 -16.34
CA GLY A 298 -31.28 -8.89 -16.47
C GLY A 298 -30.63 -8.93 -17.85
N ALA A 299 -31.23 -9.63 -18.83
CA ALA A 299 -30.67 -9.76 -20.16
C ALA A 299 -30.65 -8.39 -20.87
N GLY A 300 -29.44 -7.92 -21.19
CA GLY A 300 -29.23 -6.62 -21.86
C GLY A 300 -29.12 -5.42 -20.91
N ASP A 301 -29.30 -5.62 -19.60
CA ASP A 301 -28.99 -4.60 -18.59
C ASP A 301 -27.48 -4.57 -18.31
N ASN A 302 -26.89 -3.38 -18.40
CA ASN A 302 -25.47 -3.12 -18.16
C ASN A 302 -25.22 -2.06 -17.07
N ALA A 303 -26.22 -1.75 -16.23
CA ALA A 303 -26.12 -0.71 -15.23
C ALA A 303 -24.99 -0.98 -14.22
N ASN A 304 -24.82 -2.22 -13.74
CA ASN A 304 -23.72 -2.54 -12.83
C ASN A 304 -22.37 -2.57 -13.58
N ALA A 305 -22.34 -2.99 -14.85
CA ALA A 305 -21.14 -2.90 -15.66
C ALA A 305 -20.67 -1.44 -15.86
N LEU A 306 -21.60 -0.49 -16.00
CA LEU A 306 -21.27 0.93 -16.05
C LEU A 306 -20.75 1.44 -14.69
N ALA A 307 -21.32 0.97 -13.57
CA ALA A 307 -20.82 1.29 -12.23
C ALA A 307 -19.39 0.74 -12.03
N LEU A 308 -19.12 -0.49 -12.45
CA LEU A 308 -17.77 -1.08 -12.45
C LEU A 308 -16.80 -0.27 -13.30
N ALA A 309 -17.21 0.15 -14.50
CA ALA A 309 -16.38 1.00 -15.35
C ALA A 309 -16.09 2.36 -14.69
N SER A 310 -17.03 2.93 -13.93
CA SER A 310 -16.82 4.21 -13.24
C SER A 310 -15.76 4.15 -12.13
N LEU A 311 -15.47 2.96 -11.58
CA LEU A 311 -14.38 2.77 -10.62
C LEU A 311 -13.02 3.11 -11.22
N GLN A 312 -12.87 3.03 -12.54
CA GLN A 312 -11.63 3.39 -13.24
C GLN A 312 -11.18 4.82 -12.90
N THR A 313 -12.12 5.74 -12.71
CA THR A 313 -11.84 7.17 -12.43
C THR A 313 -12.22 7.56 -11.00
N ALA A 314 -12.64 6.63 -10.17
CA ALA A 314 -13.06 6.91 -8.80
C ALA A 314 -11.84 7.13 -7.91
N ASP A 315 -11.86 8.22 -7.15
CA ASP A 315 -10.80 8.52 -6.19
C ASP A 315 -11.00 7.64 -4.94
N LYS A 316 -10.29 6.49 -4.93
CA LYS A 316 -10.40 5.43 -3.93
C LYS A 316 -9.07 5.17 -3.20
N LEU A 317 -8.12 6.09 -3.31
CA LEU A 317 -6.81 6.02 -2.67
C LEU A 317 -6.48 7.37 -2.02
N GLU A 318 -5.56 7.35 -1.07
CA GLU A 318 -5.02 8.55 -0.40
C GLU A 318 -6.12 9.45 0.19
N GLY A 319 -7.03 8.84 0.95
CA GLY A 319 -8.16 9.55 1.55
C GLY A 319 -9.21 10.00 0.54
N GLY A 320 -9.26 9.38 -0.64
CA GLY A 320 -10.19 9.71 -1.72
C GLY A 320 -9.76 10.92 -2.54
N THR A 321 -8.44 11.14 -2.68
CA THR A 321 -7.89 12.27 -3.45
C THR A 321 -7.28 11.84 -4.78
N THR A 322 -7.07 10.53 -4.98
CA THR A 322 -6.48 9.98 -6.20
C THR A 322 -7.13 8.66 -6.58
N ASN A 323 -7.12 8.37 -7.88
CA ASN A 323 -7.56 7.10 -8.45
C ASN A 323 -6.37 6.14 -8.67
N LEU A 324 -6.66 4.94 -9.19
CA LEU A 324 -5.65 3.90 -9.40
C LEU A 324 -4.53 4.34 -10.36
N GLN A 325 -4.85 5.07 -11.44
CA GLN A 325 -3.86 5.55 -12.39
C GLN A 325 -3.02 6.68 -11.81
N GLY A 326 -3.63 7.57 -11.01
CA GLY A 326 -2.96 8.63 -10.28
C GLY A 326 -1.90 8.06 -9.32
N ALA A 327 -2.31 7.12 -8.46
CA ALA A 327 -1.40 6.45 -7.53
C ALA A 327 -0.27 5.69 -8.25
N TYR A 328 -0.57 5.00 -9.35
CA TYR A 328 0.45 4.34 -10.15
C TYR A 328 1.44 5.35 -10.78
N GLY A 329 0.94 6.48 -11.26
CA GLY A 329 1.76 7.57 -11.80
C GLY A 329 2.66 8.22 -10.75
N GLN A 330 2.14 8.43 -9.53
CA GLN A 330 2.91 8.93 -8.38
C GLN A 330 4.04 7.98 -8.02
N LEU A 331 3.75 6.66 -7.91
CA LEU A 331 4.77 5.65 -7.62
C LEU A 331 5.93 5.69 -8.63
N ILE A 332 5.62 5.70 -9.94
CA ILE A 332 6.67 5.79 -10.97
C ILE A 332 7.43 7.10 -10.87
N GLY A 333 6.73 8.21 -10.62
CA GLY A 333 7.34 9.54 -10.45
C GLY A 333 8.32 9.60 -9.29
N ASP A 334 7.95 9.02 -8.15
CA ASP A 334 8.78 8.95 -6.95
C ASP A 334 10.02 8.08 -7.20
N MET A 335 9.84 6.89 -7.77
CA MET A 335 10.95 6.00 -8.14
C MET A 335 11.91 6.68 -9.14
N ALA A 336 11.39 7.41 -10.13
CA ALA A 336 12.21 8.13 -11.10
C ALA A 336 13.00 9.27 -10.44
N THR A 337 12.37 10.01 -9.53
CA THR A 337 13.01 11.11 -8.78
C THR A 337 14.11 10.59 -7.86
N GLN A 338 13.83 9.53 -7.10
CA GLN A 338 14.81 8.87 -6.24
C GLN A 338 15.99 8.29 -7.03
N THR A 339 15.72 7.65 -8.17
CA THR A 339 16.75 7.13 -9.07
C THR A 339 17.64 8.26 -9.57
N ARG A 340 17.06 9.35 -10.08
CA ARG A 340 17.82 10.50 -10.57
C ARG A 340 18.64 11.16 -9.47
N GLN A 341 18.10 11.26 -8.26
CA GLN A 341 18.82 11.78 -7.11
C GLN A 341 20.01 10.89 -6.73
N ALA A 342 19.83 9.57 -6.75
CA ALA A 342 20.89 8.61 -6.49
C ALA A 342 22.02 8.67 -7.53
N GLU A 343 21.69 8.80 -8.82
CA GLU A 343 22.66 9.00 -9.90
C GLU A 343 23.50 10.27 -9.70
N ILE A 344 22.83 11.41 -9.43
CA ILE A 344 23.52 12.68 -9.18
C ILE A 344 24.45 12.58 -7.96
N ASN A 345 23.98 11.97 -6.88
CA ASN A 345 24.77 11.78 -5.67
C ASN A 345 25.96 10.84 -5.92
N TYR A 346 25.77 9.80 -6.72
CA TYR A 346 26.84 8.88 -7.12
C TYR A 346 27.92 9.62 -7.92
N ASP A 347 27.55 10.38 -8.95
CA ASP A 347 28.49 11.13 -9.78
C ASP A 347 29.31 12.14 -8.97
N ALA A 348 28.65 12.87 -8.06
CA ALA A 348 29.31 13.81 -7.17
C ALA A 348 30.31 13.11 -6.22
N GLN A 349 29.92 11.98 -5.64
CA GLN A 349 30.76 11.24 -4.68
C GLN A 349 31.92 10.55 -5.39
N GLU A 350 31.73 10.10 -6.62
CA GLU A 350 32.80 9.56 -7.45
C GLU A 350 33.83 10.65 -7.79
N ALA A 351 33.38 11.86 -8.14
CA ALA A 351 34.28 12.99 -8.40
C ALA A 351 35.10 13.37 -7.15
N LEU A 352 34.46 13.46 -5.98
CA LEU A 352 35.13 13.73 -4.70
C LEU A 352 36.13 12.62 -4.33
N ASN A 353 35.77 11.35 -4.55
CA ASN A 353 36.67 10.22 -4.30
C ASN A 353 37.91 10.29 -5.20
N ARG A 354 37.73 10.57 -6.50
CA ARG A 354 38.84 10.78 -7.44
C ARG A 354 39.75 11.92 -7.00
N GLN A 355 39.19 13.04 -6.55
CA GLN A 355 39.97 14.17 -6.04
C GLN A 355 40.74 13.81 -4.77
N ALA A 356 40.11 13.12 -3.82
CA ALA A 356 40.75 12.68 -2.58
C ALA A 356 41.87 11.66 -2.84
N GLN A 357 41.68 10.73 -3.79
CA GLN A 357 42.71 9.80 -4.24
C GLN A 357 43.89 10.55 -4.84
N ALA A 358 43.65 11.49 -5.75
CA ALA A 358 44.71 12.30 -6.35
C ALA A 358 45.50 13.11 -5.31
N ALA A 359 44.82 13.69 -4.31
CA ALA A 359 45.46 14.44 -3.22
C ALA A 359 46.26 13.53 -2.26
N ARG A 360 45.78 12.31 -2.00
CA ARG A 360 46.52 11.31 -1.23
C ARG A 360 47.76 10.84 -2.00
N ASP A 361 47.60 10.55 -3.29
CA ASP A 361 48.67 10.02 -4.13
C ASP A 361 49.74 11.09 -4.42
N SER A 362 49.42 12.38 -4.39
CA SER A 362 50.43 13.45 -4.49
C SER A 362 51.29 13.61 -3.22
N LEU A 363 50.76 13.23 -2.06
CA LEU A 363 51.49 13.31 -0.78
C LEU A 363 52.20 12.00 -0.42
N SER A 364 51.54 10.86 -0.67
CA SER A 364 51.98 9.52 -0.23
C SER A 364 52.31 8.60 -1.40
N GLY A 365 52.17 9.06 -2.64
CA GLY A 365 52.55 8.29 -3.82
C GLY A 365 54.06 8.29 -4.01
N VAL A 366 54.59 7.13 -4.38
CA VAL A 366 56.00 6.98 -4.74
C VAL A 366 56.18 7.48 -6.18
N ASN A 367 56.88 8.60 -6.34
CA ASN A 367 57.27 9.06 -7.67
C ASN A 367 58.46 8.23 -8.16
N LEU A 368 58.21 7.31 -9.09
CA LEU A 368 59.23 6.40 -9.62
C LEU A 368 60.41 7.13 -10.27
N ASP A 369 60.20 8.34 -10.80
CA ASP A 369 61.27 9.13 -11.39
C ASP A 369 62.18 9.76 -10.31
N GLU A 370 61.60 10.19 -9.19
CA GLU A 370 62.35 10.72 -8.05
C GLU A 370 63.07 9.60 -7.28
N GLU A 371 62.43 8.45 -7.11
CA GLU A 371 63.07 7.23 -6.58
C GLU A 371 64.18 6.73 -7.51
N ALA A 372 64.00 6.75 -8.83
CA ALA A 372 65.05 6.38 -9.78
C ALA A 372 66.24 7.36 -9.73
N ALA A 373 65.98 8.67 -9.63
CA ALA A 373 67.04 9.66 -9.45
C ALA A 373 67.79 9.47 -8.13
N ASN A 374 67.09 9.22 -7.03
CA ASN A 374 67.68 8.91 -5.74
C ASN A 374 68.47 7.60 -5.78
N LEU A 375 67.97 6.58 -6.46
CA LEU A 375 68.63 5.28 -6.62
C LEU A 375 69.92 5.41 -7.44
N VAL A 376 69.91 6.17 -8.54
CA VAL A 376 71.13 6.53 -9.29
C VAL A 376 72.11 7.30 -8.41
N ARG A 377 71.62 8.27 -7.62
CA ARG A 377 72.45 9.02 -6.66
C ARG A 377 73.08 8.12 -5.61
N TYR A 378 72.33 7.17 -5.05
CA TYR A 378 72.83 6.19 -4.09
C TYR A 378 73.83 5.22 -4.71
N GLN A 379 73.60 4.79 -5.96
CA GLN A 379 74.56 3.97 -6.71
C GLN A 379 75.87 4.72 -6.96
N GLN A 380 75.81 5.99 -7.36
CA GLN A 380 77.00 6.84 -7.55
C GLN A 380 77.73 7.08 -6.22
N ALA A 381 77.00 7.37 -5.14
CA ALA A 381 77.58 7.54 -3.81
C ALA A 381 78.24 6.24 -3.31
N TYR A 382 77.65 5.08 -3.56
CA TYR A 382 78.21 3.78 -3.21
C TYR A 382 79.50 3.49 -4.00
N GLN A 383 79.50 3.76 -5.31
CA GLN A 383 80.70 3.62 -6.15
C GLN A 383 81.82 4.59 -5.72
N ALA A 384 81.47 5.82 -5.35
CA ALA A 384 82.42 6.79 -4.82
C ALA A 384 83.00 6.34 -3.47
N MET A 385 82.17 5.86 -2.55
CA MET A 385 82.63 5.29 -1.27
C MET A 385 83.51 4.06 -1.47
N ALA A 386 83.19 3.17 -2.42
CA ALA A 386 84.03 2.03 -2.76
C ALA A 386 85.42 2.47 -3.28
N ARG A 387 85.49 3.52 -4.10
CA ARG A 387 86.77 4.12 -4.53
C ARG A 387 87.54 4.74 -3.37
N VAL A 388 86.87 5.46 -2.46
CA VAL A 388 87.51 6.02 -1.26
C VAL A 388 88.09 4.91 -0.39
N VAL A 389 87.35 3.81 -0.17
CA VAL A 389 87.85 2.63 0.55
C VAL A 389 89.05 2.01 -0.15
N THR A 390 89.02 1.90 -1.48
CA THR A 390 90.14 1.36 -2.27
C THR A 390 91.38 2.25 -2.19
N VAL A 391 91.21 3.57 -2.27
CA VAL A 391 92.31 4.54 -2.13
C VAL A 391 92.85 4.56 -0.70
N ALA A 392 91.97 4.47 0.30
CA ALA A 392 92.36 4.36 1.70
C ALA A 392 93.14 3.07 1.95
N ASP A 393 92.69 1.92 1.43
CA ASP A 393 93.40 0.63 1.50
C ASP A 393 94.76 0.71 0.79
N THR A 394 94.82 1.32 -0.39
CA THR A 394 96.08 1.54 -1.13
C THR A 394 97.04 2.45 -0.35
N MET A 395 96.55 3.54 0.24
CA MET A 395 97.33 4.43 1.11
C MET A 395 97.82 3.70 2.36
N PHE A 396 96.97 2.87 2.97
CA PHE A 396 97.30 2.07 4.15
C PHE A 396 98.40 1.05 3.82
N GLN A 397 98.28 0.33 2.70
CA GLN A 397 99.30 -0.60 2.20
C GLN A 397 100.60 0.13 1.83
N THR A 398 100.51 1.32 1.21
CA THR A 398 101.69 2.12 0.86
C THR A 398 102.43 2.57 2.13
N LEU A 399 101.72 3.06 3.15
CA LEU A 399 102.29 3.39 4.46
C LEU A 399 102.90 2.17 5.15
N LEU A 400 102.22 1.01 5.10
CA LEU A 400 102.77 -0.24 5.63
C LEU A 400 104.08 -0.64 4.91
N SER A 401 104.13 -0.51 3.58
CA SER A 401 105.32 -0.84 2.78
C SER A 401 106.48 0.14 2.98
N ALA A 402 106.18 1.42 3.25
CA ALA A 402 107.19 2.45 3.51
C ALA A 402 107.82 2.32 4.90
N VAL A 403 107.09 1.76 5.87
CA VAL A 403 107.58 1.48 7.24
C VAL A 403 108.27 0.11 7.34
N GLN A 404 108.05 -0.82 6.41
CA GLN A 404 108.72 -2.13 6.36
C GLN A 404 110.15 -2.13 5.80
N ARG A 405 110.87 -1.02 5.93
CA ARG A 405 112.27 -0.92 5.49
C ARG A 405 113.24 -0.73 6.64
#